data_AF-A0A0H3HTT3-F1
#
_entry.id   AF-A0A0H3HTT3-F1
#
_cell.length_a   1.000
_cell.length_b   1.000
_cell.length_c   1.000
_cell.angle_alpha   90.00
_cell.angle_beta   90.00
_cell.angle_gamma   90.00
#
_symmetry.space_group_name_H-M   'P 1'
#
loop_
_entity.id
_entity.type
_entity.pdbx_description
1 polymer ?
#
loop_
_entity_poly.entity_id
_entity_poly.type
_entity_poly.pdbx_seq_one_letter_code
_entity_poly.pdbx_strand_id
1 'polypeptide(L)'
;MSHADLLSYLVASQLTARVRTGRWLPTERLVAAVRAWLACHGMHCEWHDRIRIAIASTELAHGIYAASAGGDASRFAPRFGERMATDALGPPMQALRARCDALLQRLGRD
;
A
#
# COMPACT_ATOMS: atom_id res chain seq x y z
N MET A 1 -14.84 2.08 0.09
CA MET A 1 -13.45 1.67 -0.16
C MET A 1 -13.12 1.96 -1.62
N SER A 2 -11.95 2.53 -1.92
CA SER A 2 -11.51 2.98 -3.25
C SER A 2 -10.16 2.37 -3.65
N HIS A 3 -9.73 2.58 -4.90
CA HIS A 3 -8.40 2.16 -5.36
C HIS A 3 -7.26 2.75 -4.52
N ALA A 4 -7.46 3.93 -3.93
CA ALA A 4 -6.49 4.52 -3.02
C ALA A 4 -6.38 3.77 -1.67
N ASP A 5 -7.46 3.12 -1.19
CA ASP A 5 -7.40 2.24 -0.01
C ASP A 5 -6.52 1.04 -0.29
N LEU A 6 -6.74 0.38 -1.42
CA LEU A 6 -5.93 -0.74 -1.86
C LEU A 6 -4.47 -0.34 -2.02
N LEU A 7 -4.19 0.76 -2.71
CA LEU A 7 -2.82 1.26 -2.89
C LEU A 7 -2.15 1.54 -1.54
N SER A 8 -2.84 2.23 -0.62
CA SER A 8 -2.31 2.54 0.72
C SER A 8 -2.01 1.27 1.52
N TYR A 9 -2.90 0.27 1.46
CA TYR A 9 -2.72 -1.03 2.10
C TYR A 9 -1.48 -1.77 1.57
N LEU A 10 -1.28 -1.78 0.24
CA LEU A 10 -0.14 -2.46 -0.36
C LEU A 10 1.18 -1.76 -0.05
N VAL A 11 1.22 -0.42 -0.06
CA VAL A 11 2.41 0.35 0.34
C VAL A 11 2.78 0.03 1.79
N ALA A 12 1.80 0.03 2.70
CA ALA A 12 2.03 -0.30 4.10
C ALA A 12 2.51 -1.76 4.28
N SER A 13 1.98 -2.69 3.48
CA SER A 13 2.42 -4.09 3.47
C SER A 13 3.86 -4.25 2.98
N GLN A 14 4.26 -3.53 1.93
CA GLN A 14 5.63 -3.49 1.41
C GLN A 14 6.61 -2.95 2.46
N LEU A 15 6.29 -1.80 3.06
CA LEU A 15 7.12 -1.19 4.12
C LEU A 15 7.26 -2.12 5.32
N THR A 16 6.18 -2.79 5.72
CA THR A 16 6.21 -3.75 6.83
C THR A 16 7.12 -4.94 6.54
N ALA A 17 7.03 -5.52 5.34
CA ALA A 17 7.94 -6.59 4.95
C ALA A 17 9.40 -6.11 5.00
N ARG A 18 9.66 -4.92 4.46
CA ARG A 18 11.01 -4.34 4.45
C ARG A 18 11.56 -4.13 5.87
N VAL A 19 10.77 -3.54 6.76
CA VAL A 19 11.18 -3.28 8.16
C VAL A 19 11.37 -4.57 8.94
N ARG A 20 10.47 -5.57 8.79
CA ARG A 20 10.49 -6.79 9.62
C ARG A 20 11.48 -7.84 9.12
N THR A 21 11.62 -8.00 7.81
CA THR A 21 12.43 -9.09 7.23
C THR A 21 13.62 -8.59 6.44
N GLY A 22 13.81 -7.27 6.32
CA GLY A 22 14.84 -6.69 5.47
C GLY A 22 14.60 -6.92 3.97
N ARG A 23 13.43 -7.39 3.56
CA ARG A 23 13.12 -7.74 2.17
C ARG A 23 11.79 -7.12 1.75
N TRP A 24 11.69 -6.69 0.50
CA TRP A 24 10.42 -6.28 -0.10
C TRP A 24 9.50 -7.49 -0.31
N LEU A 25 8.20 -7.25 -0.44
CA LEU A 25 7.26 -8.32 -0.78
C LEU A 25 7.60 -8.86 -2.17
N PRO A 26 7.77 -10.19 -2.30
CA PRO A 26 7.92 -10.79 -3.61
C PRO A 26 6.59 -10.71 -4.37
N THR A 27 6.68 -10.74 -5.70
CA THR A 27 5.54 -10.51 -6.61
C THR A 27 4.36 -11.43 -6.29
N GLU A 28 4.60 -12.71 -5.96
CA GLU A 28 3.51 -13.65 -5.67
C GLU A 28 2.74 -13.25 -4.41
N ARG A 29 3.44 -12.73 -3.40
CA ARG A 29 2.83 -12.24 -2.15
C ARG A 29 2.11 -10.92 -2.35
N LEU A 30 2.62 -10.05 -3.22
CA LEU A 30 1.95 -8.81 -3.58
C LEU A 30 0.63 -9.08 -4.32
N VAL A 31 0.65 -9.99 -5.30
CA VAL A 31 -0.57 -10.42 -6.02
C VAL A 31 -1.56 -11.08 -5.05
N ALA A 32 -1.09 -11.93 -4.14
CA ALA A 32 -1.95 -12.53 -3.12
C ALA A 32 -2.58 -11.48 -2.19
N ALA A 33 -1.82 -10.45 -1.79
CA ALA A 33 -2.32 -9.35 -0.97
C ALA A 33 -3.41 -8.54 -1.68
N VAL A 34 -3.25 -8.24 -2.97
CA VAL A 34 -4.28 -7.59 -3.80
C VAL A 34 -5.56 -8.43 -3.82
N ARG A 35 -5.45 -9.72 -4.14
CA ARG A 35 -6.61 -10.62 -4.24
C ARG A 35 -7.33 -10.77 -2.90
N ALA A 36 -6.58 -10.95 -1.81
CA ALA A 36 -7.14 -11.06 -0.47
C ALA A 36 -7.87 -9.77 -0.07
N TRP A 37 -7.27 -8.61 -0.34
CA TRP A 37 -7.88 -7.33 0.01
C TRP A 37 -9.19 -7.10 -0.77
N LEU A 38 -9.19 -7.35 -2.08
CA LEU A 38 -10.40 -7.21 -2.92
C LEU A 38 -11.53 -8.16 -2.46
N ALA A 39 -11.19 -9.42 -2.15
CA ALA A 39 -12.15 -10.40 -1.64
C ALA A 39 -12.75 -9.98 -0.28
N CYS A 40 -11.93 -9.48 0.64
CA CYS A 40 -12.38 -9.02 1.95
C CYS A 40 -13.31 -7.80 1.89
N HIS A 41 -13.16 -6.94 0.88
CA HIS A 41 -13.91 -5.70 0.76
C HIS A 41 -15.00 -5.74 -0.33
N GLY A 42 -15.23 -6.91 -0.96
CA GLY A 42 -16.25 -7.09 -2.00
C GLY A 42 -16.04 -6.19 -3.23
N MET A 43 -14.80 -5.78 -3.49
CA MET A 43 -14.50 -4.84 -4.57
C MET A 43 -14.11 -5.57 -5.85
N HIS A 44 -14.69 -5.13 -6.97
CA HIS A 44 -14.20 -5.44 -8.31
C HIS A 44 -13.19 -4.37 -8.75
N CYS A 45 -12.08 -4.84 -9.30
CA CYS A 45 -11.01 -4.04 -9.88
C CYS A 45 -10.55 -4.78 -11.12
N GLU A 46 -10.39 -4.11 -12.26
CA GLU A 46 -9.98 -4.78 -13.50
C GLU A 46 -8.56 -5.31 -13.39
N TRP A 47 -8.25 -6.38 -14.12
CA TRP A 47 -6.95 -7.06 -13.99
C TRP A 47 -5.77 -6.11 -14.31
N HIS A 48 -5.97 -5.18 -15.25
CA HIS A 48 -4.99 -4.16 -15.60
C HIS A 48 -4.77 -3.14 -14.46
N ASP A 49 -5.85 -2.68 -13.81
CA ASP A 49 -5.76 -1.76 -12.68
C ASP A 49 -5.07 -2.39 -11.49
N ARG A 50 -5.29 -3.70 -11.25
CA ARG A 50 -4.58 -4.46 -10.21
C ARG A 50 -3.07 -4.44 -10.45
N ILE A 51 -2.61 -4.57 -11.70
CA ILE A 51 -1.19 -4.52 -12.06
C ILE A 51 -0.63 -3.11 -11.83
N ARG A 52 -1.33 -2.07 -12.33
CA ARG A 52 -0.92 -0.67 -12.14
C ARG A 52 -0.80 -0.31 -10.67
N ILE A 53 -1.77 -0.71 -9.86
CA ILE A 53 -1.78 -0.48 -8.41
C ILE A 53 -0.63 -1.23 -7.73
N ALA A 54 -0.36 -2.48 -8.11
CA ALA A 54 0.76 -3.25 -7.57
C ALA A 54 2.12 -2.60 -7.88
N ILE A 55 2.34 -2.14 -9.11
CA ILE A 55 3.56 -1.43 -9.51
C ILE A 55 3.70 -0.14 -8.72
N ALA A 56 2.65 0.71 -8.73
CA ALA A 56 2.64 1.97 -8.00
C ALA A 56 2.90 1.79 -6.50
N SER A 57 2.38 0.72 -5.90
CA SER A 57 2.62 0.42 -4.48
C SER A 57 4.09 0.14 -4.18
N THR A 58 4.79 -0.52 -5.09
CA THR A 58 6.20 -0.89 -4.94
C THR A 58 7.08 0.35 -5.10
N GLU A 59 6.83 1.16 -6.13
CA GLU A 59 7.54 2.43 -6.35
C GLU A 59 7.37 3.40 -5.19
N LEU A 60 6.13 3.58 -4.71
CA LEU A 60 5.84 4.44 -3.56
C LEU A 60 6.51 3.94 -2.29
N ALA A 61 6.45 2.63 -2.01
CA ALA A 61 7.09 2.06 -0.83
C ALA A 61 8.62 2.24 -0.87
N HIS A 62 9.25 2.03 -2.04
CA HIS A 62 10.67 2.28 -2.22
C HIS A 62 11.02 3.76 -2.01
N GLY A 63 10.25 4.69 -2.59
CA GLY A 63 10.47 6.12 -2.44
C GLY A 63 10.31 6.60 -0.99
N ILE A 64 9.28 6.12 -0.28
CA ILE A 64 9.07 6.42 1.14
C ILE A 64 10.22 5.84 1.97
N TYR A 65 10.60 4.59 1.74
CA TYR A 65 11.70 3.96 2.47
C TYR A 65 13.04 4.64 2.21
N ALA A 66 13.34 5.06 0.98
CA ALA A 66 14.55 5.80 0.66
C ALA A 66 14.60 7.16 1.37
N ALA A 67 13.47 7.88 1.43
CA ALA A 67 13.36 9.12 2.19
C ALA A 67 13.49 8.92 3.71
N SER A 68 13.02 7.78 4.22
CA SER A 68 13.08 7.39 5.64
C SER A 68 14.32 6.56 6.01
N ALA A 69 15.16 6.16 5.06
CA ALA A 69 16.49 5.65 5.38
C ALA A 69 17.40 6.75 5.97
N GLY A 70 16.97 8.02 5.88
CA GLY A 70 17.45 9.14 6.68
C GLY A 70 16.68 9.41 8.00
N GLY A 71 15.59 8.67 8.31
CA GLY A 71 14.77 8.81 9.52
C GLY A 71 13.61 7.78 9.67
N ASP A 72 13.49 7.17 10.86
CA ASP A 72 12.70 5.98 11.27
C ASP A 72 11.45 5.56 10.43
N ALA A 73 11.62 4.49 9.65
CA ALA A 73 10.57 3.84 8.83
C ALA A 73 9.57 2.98 9.63
N SER A 74 9.75 2.79 10.94
CA SER A 74 8.89 1.96 11.79
C SER A 74 7.46 2.49 11.93
N ARG A 75 7.27 3.80 11.73
CA ARG A 75 6.00 4.52 11.91
C ARG A 75 4.89 4.09 10.95
N PHE A 76 5.24 3.44 9.84
CA PHE A 76 4.30 3.08 8.78
C PHE A 76 3.95 1.58 8.75
N ALA A 77 4.43 0.78 9.69
CA ALA A 77 4.19 -0.66 9.71
C ALA A 77 2.86 -1.02 10.39
N PRO A 78 1.82 -1.50 9.68
CA PRO A 78 0.65 -2.08 10.33
C PRO A 78 1.00 -3.44 10.91
N ARG A 79 0.37 -3.80 12.02
CA ARG A 79 0.48 -5.14 12.60
C ARG A 79 -0.42 -6.10 11.81
N PHE A 80 0.20 -6.95 11.00
CA PHE A 80 -0.48 -8.01 10.27
C PHE A 80 -1.16 -8.99 11.25
N GLY A 81 -2.48 -9.16 11.13
CA GLY A 81 -3.27 -10.16 11.88
C GLY A 81 -4.51 -9.61 12.59
N GLU A 82 -4.58 -8.31 12.84
CA GLU A 82 -5.78 -7.68 13.40
C GLU A 82 -6.72 -7.23 12.27
N ARG A 83 -8.01 -7.52 12.45
CA ARG A 83 -9.10 -7.01 11.60
C ARG A 83 -8.96 -5.49 11.59
N MET A 84 -8.64 -4.91 10.44
CA MET A 84 -8.49 -3.46 10.32
C MET A 84 -9.87 -2.82 10.57
N ALA A 85 -10.09 -2.34 11.79
CA ALA A 85 -11.16 -1.40 12.07
C ALA A 85 -10.76 -0.11 11.37
N THR A 86 -11.53 0.26 10.34
CA THR A 86 -11.34 1.45 9.51
C THR A 86 -11.32 2.77 10.31
N ASP A 87 -11.71 2.75 11.59
CA ASP A 87 -11.62 3.90 12.50
C ASP A 87 -10.21 4.14 13.09
N ALA A 88 -9.25 3.24 12.88
CA ALA A 88 -7.87 3.39 13.36
C ALA A 88 -6.91 3.95 12.30
N LEU A 89 -7.42 4.63 11.27
CA LEU A 89 -6.61 5.34 10.28
C LEU A 89 -6.06 6.64 10.89
N GLY A 90 -5.06 6.52 11.76
CA GLY A 90 -4.42 7.67 12.39
C GLY A 90 -3.78 8.66 11.38
N PRO A 91 -3.28 9.81 11.87
CA PRO A 91 -2.69 10.87 11.06
C PRO A 91 -1.66 10.45 9.99
N PRO A 92 -0.75 9.48 10.23
CA PRO A 92 0.24 9.08 9.21
C PRO A 92 -0.36 8.33 8.01
N MET A 93 -1.47 7.61 8.19
CA MET A 93 -2.15 6.90 7.09
C MET A 93 -2.93 7.86 6.19
N GLN A 94 -3.46 8.96 6.72
CA GLN A 94 -4.07 10.03 5.92
C GLN A 94 -3.04 10.72 5.02
N ALA A 95 -1.85 11.01 5.54
CA ALA A 95 -0.77 11.61 4.76
C ALA A 95 -0.30 10.67 3.61
N LEU A 96 -0.18 9.37 3.91
CA LEU A 96 0.11 8.36 2.89
C LEU A 96 -0.98 8.32 1.83
N ARG A 97 -2.25 8.37 2.26
CA ARG A 97 -3.38 8.32 1.34
C ARG A 97 -3.45 9.52 0.42
N ALA A 98 -3.29 10.73 0.94
CA ALA A 98 -3.28 11.94 0.12
C ALA A 98 -2.18 11.88 -0.97
N ARG A 99 -1.02 11.28 -0.63
CA ARG A 99 0.07 11.08 -1.58
C ARG A 99 -0.26 10.02 -2.63
N CYS A 100 -0.98 8.96 -2.26
CA CYS A 100 -1.49 7.95 -3.18
C CYS A 100 -2.54 8.54 -4.14
N ASP A 101 -3.49 9.34 -3.64
CA ASP A 101 -4.52 10.01 -4.43
C ASP A 101 -3.89 10.93 -5.49
N ALA A 102 -2.89 11.73 -5.11
CA ALA A 102 -2.18 12.60 -6.04
C ALA A 102 -1.45 11.82 -7.15
N LEU A 103 -0.91 10.63 -6.86
CA LEU A 103 -0.26 9.79 -7.87
C LEU A 103 -1.28 9.19 -8.85
N LEU A 104 -2.42 8.71 -8.33
CA LEU A 104 -3.49 8.15 -9.15
C LEU A 104 -4.11 9.20 -10.09
N GLN A 105 -4.26 10.45 -9.64
CA GLN A 105 -4.72 11.55 -10.50
C GLN A 105 -3.77 11.85 -11.66
N ARG A 106 -2.45 11.68 -11.47
CA ARG A 106 -1.47 11.84 -12.55
C ARG A 106 -1.57 10.69 -13.56
N LEU A 107 -1.73 9.46 -13.06
CA LEU A 107 -1.82 8.25 -13.88
C LEU A 107 -3.14 8.13 -14.66
N GLY A 108 -4.23 8.80 -14.22
CA GLY A 108 -5.52 8.81 -14.91
C GLY A 108 -5.70 9.94 -15.93
N ARG A 109 -4.67 10.79 -16.12
CA ARG A 109 -4.71 11.93 -17.04
C ARG A 109 -3.95 11.69 -18.35
N ASP A 110 -3.34 10.51 -18.49
CA ASP A 110 -2.74 9.96 -19.71
C ASP A 110 -3.71 8.96 -20.36
#